data_AF-B5B061-F1
#
_entry.id   AF-B5B061-F1
#
_cell.length_a   1.000
_cell.length_b   1.000
_cell.length_c   1.000
_cell.angle_alpha   90.00
_cell.angle_beta   90.00
_cell.angle_gamma   90.00
#
_symmetry.space_group_name_H-M   'P 1'
#
loop_
_entity.id
_entity.type
_entity.pdbx_description
1 polymer ?
#
loop_
_entity_poly.entity_id
_entity_poly.type
_entity_poly.pdbx_seq_one_letter_code
_entity_poly.pdbx_strand_id
1 'polypeptide(L)'
;IYPNGGTFQPGCDLQNTMMMVATTGLRNMDQIVKCSHERSIHLFIDSLVNMKQQSMAYRCSSKETLNKGVCPSCRKNRCNKVGYEVNKVRSRRSSKMYMKTREMMPYKVFHYQVKVHFFSKSQLSYTDQPMKISLYGYSGEKENIPYIIPALKTNTTISFLLTTDVDIGELLMVK
;
A
#
# COMPACT_ATOMS: atom_id res chain seq x y z
N ILE A 1 12.85 -4.73 -4.58
CA ILE A 1 11.65 -4.11 -3.97
C ILE A 1 10.44 -4.63 -4.73
N TYR A 2 9.33 -4.92 -4.06
CA TYR A 2 8.11 -5.48 -4.65
C TYR A 2 6.95 -4.50 -4.44
N PRO A 3 6.78 -3.48 -5.32
CA PRO A 3 5.65 -2.55 -5.26
C PRO A 3 4.34 -3.31 -5.38
N ASN A 4 3.41 -3.04 -4.47
CA ASN A 4 2.09 -3.68 -4.40
C ASN A 4 2.14 -5.21 -4.30
N GLY A 5 3.25 -5.78 -3.83
CA GLY A 5 3.46 -7.23 -3.76
C GLY A 5 4.11 -7.84 -5.00
N GLY A 6 4.28 -7.06 -6.08
CA GLY A 6 5.04 -7.44 -7.28
C GLY A 6 4.28 -8.26 -8.32
N THR A 7 2.98 -8.50 -8.13
CA THR A 7 2.15 -9.24 -9.10
C THR A 7 1.48 -8.32 -10.12
N PHE A 8 0.66 -7.39 -9.65
CA PHE A 8 -0.05 -6.41 -10.47
C PHE A 8 0.06 -5.04 -9.82
N GLN A 9 0.02 -4.00 -10.64
CA GLN A 9 0.14 -2.62 -10.20
C GLN A 9 -1.22 -1.91 -10.27
N PRO A 10 -1.57 -1.05 -9.31
CA PRO A 10 -2.83 -0.31 -9.34
C PRO A 10 -3.00 0.45 -10.66
N GLY A 11 -4.20 0.38 -11.24
CA GLY A 11 -4.52 0.90 -12.57
C GLY A 11 -4.25 -0.07 -13.74
N CYS A 12 -3.56 -1.19 -13.49
CA CYS A 12 -3.27 -2.22 -14.50
C CYS A 12 -4.04 -3.56 -14.26
N ASP A 13 -5.11 -3.57 -13.46
CA ASP A 13 -5.80 -4.79 -13.02
C ASP A 13 -6.85 -5.32 -14.02
N LEU A 14 -7.29 -6.58 -13.80
CA LEU A 14 -8.16 -7.34 -14.70
C LEU A 14 -9.51 -6.67 -15.06
N GLN A 15 -10.04 -5.76 -14.23
CA GLN A 15 -11.25 -5.01 -14.58
C GLN A 15 -11.01 -4.01 -15.72
N ASN A 16 -9.87 -3.33 -15.69
CA ASN A 16 -9.45 -2.48 -16.81
C ASN A 16 -9.15 -3.34 -18.04
N THR A 17 -8.61 -4.54 -17.85
CA THR A 17 -8.45 -5.55 -18.90
C THR A 17 -9.78 -5.96 -19.52
N MET A 18 -10.79 -6.27 -18.71
CA MET A 18 -12.09 -6.74 -19.17
C MET A 18 -12.85 -5.63 -19.90
N MET A 19 -12.75 -4.39 -19.41
CA MET A 19 -13.26 -3.21 -20.12
C MET A 19 -12.51 -2.97 -21.43
N MET A 20 -11.18 -3.06 -21.44
CA MET A 20 -10.37 -2.93 -22.65
C MET A 20 -10.70 -4.02 -23.68
N VAL A 21 -10.87 -5.28 -23.26
CA VAL A 21 -11.29 -6.40 -24.11
C VAL A 21 -12.71 -6.23 -24.62
N ALA A 22 -13.65 -5.75 -23.80
CA ALA A 22 -15.00 -5.44 -24.24
C ALA A 22 -15.02 -4.34 -25.30
N THR A 23 -14.12 -3.35 -25.20
CA THR A 23 -14.03 -2.23 -26.17
C THR A 23 -13.18 -2.52 -27.40
N THR A 24 -12.14 -3.36 -27.29
CA THR A 24 -11.10 -3.53 -28.35
C THR A 24 -10.80 -4.98 -28.73
N GLY A 25 -11.48 -5.96 -28.13
CA GLY A 25 -11.27 -7.40 -28.34
C GLY A 25 -10.06 -7.97 -27.58
N LEU A 26 -9.85 -9.29 -27.69
CA LEU A 26 -8.76 -10.03 -27.02
C LEU A 26 -7.35 -9.69 -27.53
N ARG A 27 -7.22 -8.89 -28.58
CA ARG A 27 -5.94 -8.56 -29.25
C ARG A 27 -4.98 -7.75 -28.36
N ASN A 28 -5.47 -7.11 -27.30
CA ASN A 28 -4.67 -6.22 -26.44
C ASN A 28 -4.32 -6.81 -25.06
N MET A 29 -4.51 -8.12 -24.84
CA MET A 29 -4.10 -8.78 -23.58
C MET A 29 -2.62 -8.57 -23.23
N ASP A 30 -1.74 -8.49 -24.25
CA ASP A 30 -0.32 -8.18 -24.09
C ASP A 30 -0.07 -6.79 -23.45
N GLN A 31 -0.98 -5.83 -23.63
CA GLN A 31 -0.83 -4.47 -23.10
C GLN A 31 -0.94 -4.41 -21.57
N ILE A 32 -1.63 -5.36 -20.94
CA ILE A 32 -1.79 -5.37 -19.47
C ILE A 32 -0.54 -5.90 -18.77
N VAL A 33 0.04 -6.97 -19.33
CA VAL A 33 1.34 -7.46 -18.87
C VAL A 33 2.38 -6.37 -19.07
N LYS A 34 2.33 -5.63 -20.20
CA LYS A 34 3.16 -4.44 -20.42
C LYS A 34 2.91 -3.35 -19.39
N CYS A 35 1.67 -3.00 -19.04
CA CYS A 35 1.35 -1.97 -18.05
C CYS A 35 2.01 -2.22 -16.69
N SER A 36 1.84 -3.42 -16.13
CA SER A 36 2.46 -3.77 -14.83
C SER A 36 3.98 -3.91 -14.94
N HIS A 37 4.50 -4.37 -16.09
CA HIS A 37 5.93 -4.51 -16.34
C HIS A 37 6.64 -3.15 -16.46
N GLU A 38 6.10 -2.24 -17.27
CA GLU A 38 6.60 -0.88 -17.50
C GLU A 38 6.51 0.00 -16.25
N ARG A 39 5.63 -0.33 -15.30
CA ARG A 39 5.54 0.39 -14.02
C ARG A 39 6.86 0.47 -13.27
N SER A 40 7.74 -0.52 -13.43
CA SER A 40 9.09 -0.51 -12.84
C SER A 40 9.92 0.68 -13.31
N ILE A 41 9.83 1.02 -14.59
CA ILE A 41 10.50 2.16 -15.23
C ILE A 41 9.88 3.46 -14.70
N HIS A 42 8.56 3.56 -14.69
CA HIS A 42 7.87 4.76 -14.21
C HIS A 42 8.12 5.06 -12.72
N LEU A 43 8.22 4.04 -11.87
CA LEU A 43 8.61 4.22 -10.46
C LEU A 43 10.04 4.74 -10.33
N PHE A 44 10.94 4.34 -11.23
CA PHE A 44 12.31 4.87 -11.26
C PHE A 44 12.33 6.32 -11.76
N ILE A 45 11.58 6.66 -12.81
CA ILE A 45 11.42 8.04 -13.29
C ILE A 45 10.83 8.93 -12.19
N ASP A 46 9.81 8.45 -11.48
CA ASP A 46 9.21 9.15 -10.33
C ASP A 46 10.24 9.49 -9.26
N SER A 47 11.15 8.57 -8.95
CA SER A 47 12.22 8.84 -7.98
C SER A 47 13.21 9.93 -8.42
N LEU A 48 13.35 10.16 -9.73
CA LEU A 48 14.24 11.18 -10.29
C LEU A 48 13.59 12.57 -10.27
N VAL A 49 12.31 12.65 -10.66
CA VAL A 49 11.63 13.94 -10.82
C VAL A 49 10.92 14.42 -9.55
N ASN A 50 10.54 13.49 -8.65
CA ASN A 50 9.84 13.79 -7.40
C ASN A 50 10.73 13.57 -6.17
N MET A 51 11.91 14.20 -6.16
CA MET A 51 12.91 14.03 -5.07
C MET A 51 12.36 14.39 -3.67
N LYS A 52 11.44 15.36 -3.57
CA LYS A 52 10.79 15.73 -2.30
C LYS A 52 9.68 14.76 -1.87
N GLN A 53 9.20 13.91 -2.76
CA GLN A 53 8.11 12.96 -2.53
C GLN A 53 8.56 11.53 -2.77
N GLN A 54 9.72 11.17 -2.24
CA GLN A 54 10.25 9.82 -2.39
C GLN A 54 9.39 8.76 -1.72
N SER A 55 9.15 7.70 -2.48
CA SER A 55 8.50 6.51 -2.00
C SER A 55 9.43 5.69 -1.10
N MET A 56 8.86 5.11 -0.04
CA MET A 56 9.57 4.24 0.90
C MET A 56 9.12 2.79 0.75
N ALA A 57 10.08 1.86 0.79
CA ALA A 57 9.85 0.43 0.83
C ALA A 57 10.32 -0.17 2.15
N TYR A 58 9.57 -1.13 2.66
CA TYR A 58 9.78 -1.72 3.97
C TYR A 58 10.15 -3.19 3.87
N ARG A 59 11.22 -3.58 4.55
CA ARG A 59 11.67 -4.95 4.67
C ARG A 59 10.63 -5.76 5.43
N CYS A 60 10.11 -6.79 4.77
CA CYS A 60 9.06 -7.65 5.31
C CYS A 60 9.27 -9.09 4.85
N SER A 61 8.71 -10.06 5.58
CA SER A 61 8.76 -11.48 5.22
C SER A 61 7.92 -11.78 3.98
N SER A 62 6.75 -11.16 3.87
CA SER A 62 5.79 -11.37 2.77
C SER A 62 4.90 -10.15 2.55
N LYS A 63 4.18 -10.12 1.42
CA LYS A 63 3.20 -9.06 1.12
C LYS A 63 2.02 -9.08 2.09
N GLU A 64 1.60 -10.27 2.55
CA GLU A 64 0.52 -10.45 3.52
C GLU A 64 0.90 -9.86 4.88
N THR A 65 2.16 -10.04 5.27
CA THR A 65 2.69 -9.50 6.53
C THR A 65 2.74 -7.96 6.48
N LEU A 66 3.05 -7.38 5.31
CA LEU A 66 2.94 -5.94 5.08
C LEU A 66 1.48 -5.47 5.17
N ASN A 67 0.54 -6.18 4.54
CA ASN A 67 -0.89 -5.82 4.54
C ASN A 67 -1.52 -5.85 5.94
N LYS A 68 -0.96 -6.64 6.87
CA LYS A 68 -1.32 -6.60 8.31
C LYS A 68 -0.74 -5.40 9.06
N GLY A 69 0.01 -4.54 8.38
CA GLY A 69 0.63 -3.34 8.96
C GLY A 69 1.85 -3.61 9.84
N VAL A 70 2.43 -4.81 9.84
CA VAL A 70 3.47 -5.21 10.82
C VAL A 70 4.86 -4.66 10.49
N CYS A 71 5.10 -4.32 9.22
CA CYS A 71 6.43 -3.99 8.70
C CYS A 71 6.83 -2.51 8.53
N PRO A 72 5.98 -1.47 8.69
CA PRO A 72 6.36 -0.08 8.44
C PRO A 72 7.28 0.46 9.54
N SER A 73 8.53 0.00 9.56
CA SER A 73 9.57 0.42 10.50
C SER A 73 10.87 0.67 9.75
N CYS A 74 11.52 1.80 10.06
CA CYS A 74 12.81 2.19 9.47
C CYS A 74 14.02 1.81 10.33
N ARG A 75 13.82 1.27 11.54
CA ARG A 75 14.91 0.93 12.46
C ARG A 75 15.87 -0.07 11.80
N LYS A 76 17.18 0.12 11.96
CA LYS A 76 18.23 -0.78 11.46
C LYS A 76 18.10 -1.09 9.95
N ASN A 77 17.90 -0.06 9.12
CA ASN A 77 17.76 -0.18 7.66
C ASN A 77 16.62 -1.12 7.21
N ARG A 78 15.55 -1.20 8.01
CA ARG A 78 14.34 -1.96 7.66
C ARG A 78 13.44 -1.21 6.68
N CYS A 79 13.73 0.04 6.35
CA CYS A 79 13.13 0.74 5.23
C CYS A 79 14.22 1.32 4.33
N ASN A 80 13.86 1.61 3.08
CA ASN A 80 14.74 2.28 2.14
C ASN A 80 13.93 3.10 1.14
N LYS A 81 14.56 4.13 0.55
CA LYS A 81 14.01 4.90 -0.55
C LYS A 81 13.93 4.01 -1.80
N VAL A 82 12.92 4.26 -2.63
CA VAL A 82 12.74 3.55 -3.91
C VAL A 82 13.30 4.39 -5.04
N GLY A 83 14.12 3.76 -5.90
CA GLY A 83 14.69 4.39 -7.08
C GLY A 83 16.07 5.01 -6.83
N TYR A 84 16.30 6.21 -7.36
CA TYR A 84 17.64 6.79 -7.50
C TYR A 84 18.36 7.04 -6.17
N GLU A 85 17.67 7.62 -5.19
CA GLU A 85 18.24 7.93 -3.87
C GLU A 85 18.22 6.75 -2.89
N VAL A 86 18.25 5.51 -3.38
CA VAL A 86 18.33 4.33 -2.53
C VAL A 86 19.60 4.35 -1.66
N ASN A 87 19.45 4.10 -0.36
CA ASN A 87 20.61 3.90 0.51
C ASN A 87 21.27 2.56 0.17
N LYS A 88 22.54 2.60 -0.22
CA LYS A 88 23.32 1.41 -0.65
C LYS A 88 23.73 0.55 0.54
N VAL A 89 22.77 -0.14 1.15
CA VAL A 89 22.99 -1.03 2.30
C VAL A 89 23.32 -2.43 1.82
N ARG A 90 24.53 -2.92 2.14
CA ARG A 90 24.92 -4.31 1.88
C ARG A 90 24.41 -5.21 3.01
N SER A 91 23.76 -6.30 2.66
CA SER A 91 23.26 -7.33 3.58
C SER A 91 23.76 -8.69 3.13
N ARG A 92 24.08 -9.57 4.08
CA ARG A 92 24.54 -10.94 3.80
C ARG A 92 23.52 -11.77 3.00
N ARG A 93 22.23 -11.42 3.11
CA ARG A 93 21.12 -12.05 2.37
C ARG A 93 20.29 -11.00 1.67
N SER A 94 19.68 -11.39 0.55
CA SER A 94 18.69 -10.56 -0.15
C SER A 94 17.53 -10.23 0.79
N SER A 95 17.20 -8.94 0.89
CA SER A 95 16.08 -8.47 1.70
C SER A 95 14.89 -8.13 0.80
N LYS A 96 13.81 -8.90 0.93
CA LYS A 96 12.52 -8.55 0.31
C LYS A 96 11.97 -7.30 0.98
N MET A 97 11.66 -6.29 0.19
CA MET A 97 11.05 -5.04 0.62
C MET A 97 9.76 -4.81 -0.15
N TYR A 98 8.74 -4.30 0.50
CA TYR A 98 7.40 -4.13 -0.03
C TYR A 98 6.90 -2.70 0.23
N MET A 99 5.99 -2.24 -0.61
CA MET A 99 5.32 -0.94 -0.47
C MET A 99 3.96 -0.99 -1.16
N LYS A 100 3.15 0.04 -0.93
CA LYS A 100 1.96 0.35 -1.74
C LYS A 100 2.24 1.60 -2.56
N THR A 101 1.58 1.75 -3.70
CA THR A 101 1.65 2.94 -4.56
C THR A 101 0.25 3.38 -4.95
N ARG A 102 0.16 4.60 -5.48
CA ARG A 102 -1.01 5.03 -6.27
C ARG A 102 -0.98 4.39 -7.66
N GLU A 103 -2.08 4.57 -8.37
CA GLU A 103 -2.22 4.19 -9.78
C GLU A 103 -1.49 5.12 -10.73
N MET A 104 -1.34 6.40 -10.38
CA MET A 104 -0.72 7.45 -11.21
C MET A 104 0.37 8.20 -10.44
N MET A 105 1.26 8.82 -11.21
CA MET A 105 2.39 9.59 -10.71
C MET A 105 1.91 10.94 -10.14
N PRO A 106 2.47 11.46 -9.02
CA PRO A 106 3.49 10.84 -8.16
C PRO A 106 2.96 9.61 -7.40
N TYR A 107 3.76 8.54 -7.36
CA TYR A 107 3.29 7.24 -6.89
C TYR A 107 3.30 7.05 -5.36
N LYS A 108 3.89 8.00 -4.63
CA LYS A 108 4.02 7.97 -3.18
C LYS A 108 2.67 7.85 -2.50
N VAL A 109 2.64 7.01 -1.47
CA VAL A 109 1.59 6.97 -0.45
C VAL A 109 2.24 6.89 0.93
N PHE A 110 1.51 7.31 1.94
CA PHE A 110 1.86 7.19 3.35
C PHE A 110 1.28 5.88 3.91
N HIS A 111 2.06 5.17 4.73
CA HIS A 111 1.72 3.85 5.27
C HIS A 111 1.48 3.94 6.77
N TYR A 112 0.27 3.62 7.22
CA TYR A 112 -0.11 3.63 8.62
C TYR A 112 -0.43 2.21 9.09
N GLN A 113 0.17 1.81 10.22
CA GLN A 113 -0.29 0.63 10.94
C GLN A 113 -1.45 1.03 11.85
N VAL A 114 -2.63 0.46 11.61
CA VAL A 114 -3.79 0.65 12.47
C VAL A 114 -4.01 -0.63 13.27
N LYS A 115 -4.13 -0.49 14.59
CA LYS A 115 -4.47 -1.58 15.51
C LYS A 115 -5.72 -1.19 16.29
N VAL A 116 -6.74 -2.03 16.21
CA VAL A 116 -8.03 -1.79 16.87
C VAL A 116 -8.39 -3.02 17.70
N HIS A 117 -8.77 -2.81 18.95
CA HIS A 117 -9.33 -3.86 19.80
C HIS A 117 -10.84 -3.70 19.87
N PHE A 118 -11.58 -4.73 19.49
CA PHE A 118 -13.03 -4.72 19.49
C PHE A 118 -13.57 -5.42 20.72
N PHE A 119 -14.31 -4.70 21.56
CA PHE A 119 -14.95 -5.22 22.76
C PHE A 119 -16.47 -5.29 22.58
N SER A 120 -17.09 -6.33 23.12
CA SER A 120 -18.56 -6.48 23.17
C SER A 120 -18.95 -7.30 24.39
N LYS A 121 -20.14 -7.02 24.94
CA LYS A 121 -20.74 -7.83 26.02
C LYS A 121 -21.26 -9.17 25.51
N SER A 122 -21.74 -9.21 24.26
CA SER A 122 -22.23 -10.41 23.60
C SER A 122 -21.17 -10.99 22.66
N GLN A 123 -21.18 -12.32 22.51
CA GLN A 123 -20.29 -13.01 21.58
C GLN A 123 -20.77 -12.80 20.14
N LEU A 124 -20.09 -11.89 19.44
CA LEU A 124 -20.31 -11.56 18.03
C LEU A 124 -19.14 -12.07 17.17
N SER A 125 -19.48 -12.56 15.97
CA SER A 125 -18.53 -12.99 14.94
C SER A 125 -19.07 -12.62 13.57
N TYR A 126 -18.31 -11.81 12.84
CA TYR A 126 -18.64 -11.36 11.49
C TYR A 126 -17.46 -11.58 10.55
N THR A 127 -17.75 -11.69 9.26
CA THR A 127 -16.75 -11.77 8.19
C THR A 127 -16.96 -10.61 7.21
N ASP A 128 -15.90 -10.21 6.54
CA ASP A 128 -15.90 -9.19 5.48
C ASP A 128 -16.67 -7.90 5.83
N GLN A 129 -16.41 -7.37 7.03
CA GLN A 129 -17.09 -6.17 7.52
C GLN A 129 -16.49 -4.90 6.90
N PRO A 130 -17.27 -4.09 6.17
CA PRO A 130 -16.80 -2.83 5.63
C PRO A 130 -16.66 -1.79 6.75
N MET A 131 -15.55 -1.05 6.74
CA MET A 131 -15.31 0.10 7.59
C MET A 131 -14.78 1.25 6.75
N LYS A 132 -15.02 2.46 7.22
CA LYS A 132 -14.42 3.68 6.69
C LYS A 132 -13.59 4.29 7.80
N ILE A 133 -12.34 4.62 7.49
CA ILE A 133 -11.43 5.28 8.41
C ILE A 133 -11.10 6.66 7.84
N SER A 134 -11.18 7.68 8.67
CA SER A 134 -10.80 9.06 8.35
C SER A 134 -9.64 9.48 9.23
N LEU A 135 -8.61 10.06 8.61
CA LEU A 135 -7.41 10.55 9.29
C LEU A 135 -7.39 12.07 9.20
N TYR A 136 -7.23 12.74 10.34
CA TYR A 136 -7.10 14.19 10.42
C TYR A 136 -5.77 14.51 11.08
N GLY A 137 -4.94 15.29 10.42
CA GLY A 137 -3.66 15.75 10.94
C GLY A 137 -3.49 17.25 10.80
N TYR A 138 -2.35 17.75 11.24
CA TYR A 138 -2.06 19.20 11.26
C TYR A 138 -2.01 19.84 9.86
N SER A 139 -1.55 19.09 8.86
CA SER A 139 -1.35 19.59 7.49
C SER A 139 -2.50 19.27 6.54
N GLY A 140 -3.48 18.48 6.98
CA GLY A 140 -4.68 18.14 6.21
C GLY A 140 -5.36 16.86 6.68
N GLU A 141 -6.40 16.46 5.95
CA GLU A 141 -7.19 15.28 6.25
C GLU A 141 -7.41 14.36 5.04
N LYS A 142 -7.71 13.09 5.33
CA LYS A 142 -8.20 12.12 4.37
C LYS A 142 -9.38 11.38 4.98
N GLU A 143 -10.57 11.65 4.46
CA GLU A 143 -11.80 11.03 4.95
C GLU A 143 -12.17 9.75 4.20
N ASN A 144 -13.00 8.94 4.86
CA ASN A 144 -13.74 7.84 4.24
C ASN A 144 -12.87 6.79 3.53
N ILE A 145 -11.65 6.54 4.01
CA ILE A 145 -10.75 5.51 3.45
C ILE A 145 -11.40 4.13 3.67
N PRO A 146 -11.77 3.40 2.62
CA PRO A 146 -12.46 2.13 2.77
C PRO A 146 -11.48 1.04 3.23
N TYR A 147 -11.93 0.20 4.14
CA TYR A 147 -11.21 -1.01 4.57
C TYR A 147 -12.20 -2.13 4.85
N ILE A 148 -11.88 -3.36 4.45
CA ILE A 148 -12.70 -4.53 4.74
C ILE A 148 -11.98 -5.37 5.79
N ILE A 149 -12.62 -5.55 6.94
CA ILE A 149 -12.13 -6.45 7.97
C ILE A 149 -12.53 -7.89 7.60
N PRO A 150 -11.57 -8.78 7.33
CA PRO A 150 -11.89 -10.13 6.87
C PRO A 150 -12.59 -10.97 7.94
N ALA A 151 -12.20 -10.81 9.21
CA ALA A 151 -12.81 -11.50 10.34
C ALA A 151 -12.83 -10.59 11.56
N LEU A 152 -14.03 -10.31 12.06
CA LEU A 152 -14.27 -9.49 13.24
C LEU A 152 -14.89 -10.36 14.33
N LYS A 153 -14.15 -10.55 15.43
CA LYS A 153 -14.61 -11.33 16.58
C LYS A 153 -14.57 -10.48 17.85
N THR A 154 -15.46 -10.80 18.77
CA THR A 154 -15.50 -10.13 20.08
C THR A 154 -14.19 -10.35 20.86
N ASN A 155 -13.73 -9.31 21.54
CA ASN A 155 -12.50 -9.28 22.35
C ASN A 155 -11.24 -9.66 21.57
N THR A 156 -11.17 -9.25 20.30
CA THR A 156 -9.98 -9.49 19.45
C THR A 156 -9.35 -8.19 18.98
N THR A 157 -8.02 -8.22 18.87
CA THR A 157 -7.23 -7.12 18.28
C THR A 157 -6.93 -7.43 16.83
N ILE A 158 -7.25 -6.49 15.95
CA ILE A 158 -7.00 -6.59 14.52
C ILE A 158 -5.95 -5.55 14.16
N SER A 159 -4.99 -5.93 13.32
CA SER A 159 -3.94 -5.07 12.79
C SER A 159 -3.98 -5.09 11.28
N PHE A 160 -3.96 -3.90 10.67
CA PHE A 160 -3.98 -3.75 9.24
C PHE A 160 -3.19 -2.55 8.77
N LEU A 161 -2.83 -2.56 7.50
CA LEU A 161 -2.18 -1.46 6.82
C LEU A 161 -3.25 -0.54 6.20
N LEU A 162 -3.20 0.72 6.57
CA LEU A 162 -3.97 1.79 5.94
C LEU A 162 -3.00 2.65 5.12
N THR A 163 -3.44 3.11 3.94
CA THR A 163 -2.62 3.97 3.07
C THR A 163 -3.38 5.18 2.59
N THR A 164 -2.71 6.31 2.50
CA THR A 164 -3.27 7.57 1.96
C THR A 164 -2.26 8.25 1.04
N ASP A 165 -2.76 8.93 0.01
CA ASP A 165 -1.98 9.74 -0.91
C ASP A 165 -1.81 11.20 -0.46
N VAL A 166 -2.42 11.58 0.66
CA VAL A 166 -2.36 12.93 1.23
C VAL A 166 -1.37 12.96 2.39
N ASP A 167 -0.52 13.99 2.39
CA ASP A 167 0.34 14.30 3.53
C ASP A 167 -0.49 15.03 4.60
N ILE A 168 -0.95 14.28 5.60
CA ILE A 168 -1.74 14.83 6.70
C ILE A 168 -0.86 15.48 7.78
N GLY A 169 0.47 15.39 7.68
CA GLY A 169 1.39 15.81 8.74
C GLY A 169 1.26 14.95 9.99
N GLU A 170 1.35 15.57 11.16
CA GLU A 170 1.17 14.89 12.44
C GLU A 170 -0.31 14.56 12.66
N LEU A 171 -0.59 13.28 12.94
CA LEU A 171 -1.95 12.77 13.15
C LEU A 171 -2.54 13.31 14.46
N LEU A 172 -3.73 13.90 14.38
CA LEU A 172 -4.46 14.48 15.51
C LEU A 172 -5.69 13.65 15.90
N MET A 173 -6.45 13.17 14.90
CA MET A 173 -7.69 12.45 15.13
C MET A 173 -7.91 11.34 14.10
N VAL A 174 -8.54 10.25 14.55
CA VAL A 174 -9.01 9.14 13.71
C VAL A 174 -10.52 8.99 13.94
N LYS A 175 -11.28 8.86 12.86
CA LYS A 175 -12.74 8.66 12.89
C LYS A 175 -13.15 7.45 12.06
#